data_AF-A0AAJ6G7Z9-F1
#
_entry.id   AF-A0AAJ6G7Z9-F1
#
_cell.length_a   1.000
_cell.length_b   1.000
_cell.length_c   1.000
_cell.angle_alpha   90.00
_cell.angle_beta   90.00
_cell.angle_gamma   90.00
#
_symmetry.space_group_name_H-M   'P 1'
#
loop_
_entity.id
_entity.type
_entity.pdbx_description
1 polymer ?
#
loop_
_entity_poly.entity_id
_entity_poly.type
_entity_poly.pdbx_seq_one_letter_code
_entity_poly.pdbx_strand_id
1 'polypeptide(L)'
;MRAVLALLAVFALVAPASAERIKDLAQVGGVRGNALVGYGLVVGLDGSGDRTSQAPFTVQSLKNLLGELGVNVPANVNPQLKNVAAVAIHAELPPFAKPGQPIDITVSSVGNAVSLRGGSLLMAPLRGADGQVYAIAQGNLIVGGFGAQGKDGSRVSVNVPSVGRIPNGATVERALPDVFSGGGDITLNLHKNDFTTVSRMVAALNNAFGEGAARAIDGVTVAVNAPSDPGARIGLLARIENLELTPGSAPAKVVVNSRTGTVVIGAQVRVGAAAISHGSLTVTINENANVSQPGAFSGGQTVVTPQSTITATNDGSRMFKFNGGTTLDEIVHAVNAVGAAPGDLIAILEALKQAGALSAELEVI
;
A
#
# COMPACT_ATOMS: atom_id res chain seq x y z
N MET A 1 2.75 54.45 2.59
CA MET A 1 2.88 53.59 1.38
C MET A 1 4.02 52.57 1.49
N ARG A 2 5.27 52.98 1.79
CA ARG A 2 6.40 52.04 2.00
C ARG A 2 6.20 51.03 3.14
N ALA A 3 5.62 51.44 4.27
CA ALA A 3 5.32 50.53 5.38
C ALA A 3 4.24 49.49 5.03
N VAL A 4 3.27 49.87 4.19
CA VAL A 4 2.20 48.95 3.71
C VAL A 4 2.77 47.93 2.73
N LEU A 5 3.67 48.36 1.84
CA LEU A 5 4.40 47.47 0.93
C LEU A 5 5.33 46.50 1.68
N ALA A 6 5.99 46.96 2.75
CA ALA A 6 6.81 46.09 3.59
C ALA A 6 5.96 45.05 4.35
N LEU A 7 4.77 45.43 4.84
CA LEU A 7 3.85 44.51 5.52
C LEU A 7 3.26 43.47 4.56
N LEU A 8 2.94 43.86 3.31
CA LEU A 8 2.49 42.95 2.26
C LEU A 8 3.58 41.98 1.81
N ALA A 9 4.85 42.42 1.76
CA ALA A 9 5.97 41.54 1.44
C ALA A 9 6.25 40.48 2.52
N VAL A 10 5.97 40.78 3.80
CA VAL A 10 6.08 39.82 4.91
C VAL A 10 4.98 38.75 4.84
N PHE A 11 3.77 39.10 4.40
CA PHE A 11 2.70 38.11 4.19
C PHE A 11 2.94 37.19 2.98
N ALA A 12 3.71 37.64 1.98
CA ALA A 12 4.06 36.83 0.80
C ALA A 12 5.16 35.78 1.07
N LEU A 13 5.80 35.81 2.24
CA LEU A 13 6.85 34.86 2.66
C LEU A 13 6.32 33.71 3.54
N VAL A 14 5.01 33.63 3.76
CA VAL A 14 4.42 32.50 4.48
C VAL A 14 4.39 31.30 3.54
N ALA A 15 5.43 30.46 3.61
CA ALA A 15 5.43 29.17 2.95
C ALA A 15 4.18 28.37 3.40
N PRO A 16 3.53 27.62 2.50
CA PRO A 16 2.39 26.79 2.89
C PRO A 16 2.85 25.77 3.92
N ALA A 17 2.33 25.89 5.15
CA ALA A 17 2.43 24.81 6.11
C ALA A 17 1.49 23.70 5.64
N SER A 18 2.05 22.61 5.11
CA SER A 18 1.28 21.40 4.80
C SER A 18 0.85 20.76 6.11
N ALA A 19 -0.30 21.19 6.61
CA ALA A 19 -0.97 20.53 7.71
C ALA A 19 -1.73 19.32 7.16
N GLU A 20 -1.49 18.15 7.74
CA GLU A 20 -2.20 16.92 7.42
C GLU A 20 -3.13 16.57 8.58
N ARG A 21 -4.28 15.97 8.28
CA ARG A 21 -5.23 15.57 9.31
C ARG A 21 -4.76 14.27 9.97
N ILE A 22 -5.06 14.10 11.25
CA ILE A 22 -4.71 12.87 11.96
C ILE A 22 -5.26 11.62 11.26
N LYS A 23 -6.46 11.66 10.67
CA LYS A 23 -7.03 10.52 9.93
C LYS A 23 -6.27 10.12 8.65
N ASP A 24 -5.49 11.05 8.10
CA ASP A 24 -4.65 10.79 6.93
C ASP A 24 -3.28 10.19 7.36
N LEU A 25 -2.84 10.49 8.59
CA LEU A 25 -1.57 10.05 9.16
C LEU A 25 -1.64 8.77 10.01
N ALA A 26 -2.79 8.48 10.61
CA ALA A 26 -2.97 7.41 11.58
C ALA A 26 -4.36 6.77 11.52
N GLN A 27 -4.44 5.54 11.99
CA GLN A 27 -5.67 4.77 12.16
C GLN A 27 -5.92 4.49 13.66
N VAL A 28 -7.18 4.29 14.02
CA VAL A 28 -7.52 3.90 15.40
C VAL A 28 -7.06 2.46 15.66
N GLY A 29 -6.33 2.26 16.76
CA GLY A 29 -5.83 0.96 17.16
C GLY A 29 -6.97 -0.03 17.43
N GLY A 30 -6.79 -1.27 16.99
CA GLY A 30 -7.80 -2.33 17.08
C GLY A 30 -8.92 -2.25 16.05
N VAL A 31 -9.05 -1.14 15.31
CA VAL A 31 -10.02 -0.98 14.22
C VAL A 31 -9.39 -1.50 12.93
N ARG A 32 -9.69 -2.75 12.59
CA ARG A 32 -9.21 -3.38 11.35
C ARG A 32 -10.24 -4.32 10.74
N GLY A 33 -10.14 -4.51 9.43
CA GLY A 33 -10.80 -5.62 8.75
C GLY A 33 -10.25 -6.96 9.23
N ASN A 34 -11.09 -7.99 9.22
CA ASN A 34 -10.67 -9.35 9.55
C ASN A 34 -10.89 -10.26 8.34
N ALA A 35 -9.83 -10.96 7.93
CA ALA A 35 -9.91 -11.92 6.85
C ALA A 35 -10.78 -13.11 7.26
N LEU A 36 -11.72 -13.45 6.38
CA LEU A 36 -12.55 -14.64 6.52
C LEU A 36 -12.21 -15.62 5.40
N VAL A 37 -12.20 -16.90 5.75
CA VAL A 37 -12.00 -18.01 4.81
C VAL A 37 -13.15 -19.00 4.93
N GLY A 38 -13.60 -19.49 3.79
CA GLY A 38 -14.62 -20.53 3.71
C GLY A 38 -14.24 -21.59 2.69
N TYR A 39 -14.90 -22.73 2.81
CA TYR A 39 -14.89 -23.79 1.82
C TYR A 39 -16.33 -24.04 1.38
N GLY A 40 -16.56 -24.13 0.08
CA GLY A 40 -17.89 -24.31 -0.48
C GLY A 40 -17.90 -25.12 -1.76
N LEU A 41 -19.10 -25.30 -2.30
CA LEU A 41 -19.34 -25.96 -3.58
C LEU A 41 -20.01 -24.97 -4.53
N VAL A 42 -19.45 -24.86 -5.74
CA VAL A 42 -20.10 -24.17 -6.85
C VAL A 42 -20.78 -25.21 -7.73
N VAL A 43 -22.05 -24.97 -8.07
CA VAL A 43 -22.87 -25.85 -8.92
C VAL A 43 -23.39 -25.10 -10.15
N GLY A 44 -23.91 -25.83 -11.14
CA GLY A 44 -24.47 -25.24 -12.36
C GLY A 44 -23.41 -24.92 -13.42
N LEU A 45 -22.20 -25.48 -13.29
CA LEU A 45 -21.14 -25.33 -14.28
C LEU A 45 -21.47 -26.15 -15.55
N ASP A 46 -21.15 -25.61 -16.72
CA ASP A 46 -21.42 -26.24 -18.03
C ASP A 46 -20.29 -27.20 -18.42
N GLY A 47 -20.17 -28.31 -17.68
CA GLY A 47 -19.13 -29.31 -17.92
C GLY A 47 -17.70 -28.89 -17.54
N SER A 48 -17.54 -27.71 -16.93
CA SER A 48 -16.26 -27.10 -16.55
C SER A 48 -15.86 -27.32 -15.09
N GLY A 49 -16.62 -28.11 -14.33
CA GLY A 49 -16.34 -28.46 -12.94
C GLY A 49 -15.13 -29.36 -12.76
N ASP A 50 -14.95 -29.87 -11.53
CA ASP A 50 -13.80 -30.69 -11.18
C ASP A 50 -13.81 -32.05 -11.90
N ARG A 51 -12.62 -32.64 -12.10
CA ARG A 51 -12.50 -33.99 -12.64
C ARG A 51 -12.52 -35.00 -11.49
N THR A 52 -13.49 -35.91 -11.52
CA THR A 52 -13.73 -36.91 -10.45
C THR A 52 -12.50 -37.73 -10.06
N SER A 53 -11.59 -38.04 -10.99
CA SER A 53 -10.37 -38.81 -10.70
C SER A 53 -9.27 -38.03 -9.98
N GLN A 54 -9.33 -36.70 -10.00
CA GLN A 54 -8.27 -35.82 -9.49
C GLN A 54 -8.73 -34.95 -8.30
N ALA A 55 -10.05 -34.91 -8.02
CA ALA A 55 -10.64 -34.14 -6.94
C ALA A 55 -11.51 -35.02 -6.00
N PRO A 56 -10.91 -35.99 -5.27
CA PRO A 56 -11.66 -36.86 -4.36
C PRO A 56 -12.34 -36.09 -3.22
N PHE A 57 -11.78 -34.95 -2.81
CA PHE A 57 -12.36 -34.08 -1.79
C PHE A 57 -13.69 -33.45 -2.24
N THR A 58 -13.82 -33.02 -3.50
CA THR A 58 -15.08 -32.49 -4.05
C THR A 58 -16.18 -33.55 -4.04
N VAL A 59 -15.85 -34.81 -4.36
CA VAL A 59 -16.80 -35.93 -4.27
C VAL A 59 -17.31 -36.09 -2.83
N GLN A 60 -16.39 -36.09 -1.86
CA GLN A 60 -16.76 -36.23 -0.45
C GLN A 60 -17.60 -35.06 0.04
N SER A 61 -17.24 -33.82 -0.32
CA SER A 61 -18.01 -32.63 0.05
C SER A 61 -19.42 -32.66 -0.52
N LEU A 62 -19.59 -33.08 -1.78
CA LEU A 62 -20.91 -33.23 -2.39
C LEU A 62 -21.73 -34.32 -1.69
N LYS A 63 -21.12 -35.46 -1.35
CA LYS A 63 -21.78 -36.53 -0.57
C LYS A 63 -22.22 -36.05 0.80
N ASN A 64 -21.36 -35.31 1.51
CA ASN A 64 -21.69 -34.76 2.84
C ASN A 64 -22.86 -33.77 2.76
N LEU A 65 -22.81 -32.82 1.81
CA LEU A 65 -23.88 -31.87 1.58
C LEU A 65 -25.21 -32.57 1.28
N LEU A 66 -25.20 -33.55 0.36
CA LEU A 66 -26.39 -34.32 0.03
C LEU A 66 -26.92 -35.07 1.27
N GLY A 67 -26.03 -35.65 2.08
CA GLY A 67 -26.39 -36.30 3.34
C GLY A 67 -27.02 -35.35 4.36
N GLU A 68 -26.49 -34.14 4.52
CA GLU A 68 -27.07 -33.08 5.35
C GLU A 68 -28.47 -32.66 4.89
N LEU A 69 -28.72 -32.74 3.57
CA LEU A 69 -30.03 -32.50 2.96
C LEU A 69 -30.96 -33.73 2.96
N GLY A 70 -30.55 -34.84 3.60
CA GLY A 70 -31.34 -36.07 3.72
C GLY A 70 -31.26 -37.02 2.51
N VAL A 71 -30.37 -36.77 1.57
CA VAL A 71 -30.15 -37.62 0.40
C VAL A 71 -29.03 -38.63 0.68
N ASN A 72 -29.40 -39.91 0.77
CA ASN A 72 -28.43 -40.99 0.99
C ASN A 72 -27.78 -41.41 -0.33
N VAL A 73 -26.47 -41.13 -0.47
CA VAL A 73 -25.66 -41.58 -1.61
C VAL A 73 -24.91 -42.85 -1.21
N PRO A 74 -25.19 -44.01 -1.81
CA PRO A 74 -24.48 -45.26 -1.51
C PRO A 74 -22.96 -45.14 -1.68
N ALA A 75 -22.19 -45.84 -0.83
CA ALA A 75 -20.73 -45.74 -0.80
C ALA A 75 -20.06 -46.12 -2.14
N ASN A 76 -20.67 -47.04 -2.89
CA ASN A 76 -20.21 -47.51 -4.20
C ASN A 76 -20.54 -46.57 -5.37
N VAL A 77 -21.32 -45.50 -5.14
CA VAL A 77 -21.69 -44.53 -6.18
C VAL A 77 -20.80 -43.30 -6.07
N ASN A 78 -20.14 -42.94 -7.17
CA ASN A 78 -19.36 -41.71 -7.27
C ASN A 78 -20.05 -40.71 -8.21
N PRO A 79 -20.57 -39.58 -7.69
CA PRO A 79 -21.18 -38.56 -8.52
C PRO A 79 -20.17 -37.97 -9.52
N GLN A 80 -20.66 -37.66 -10.72
CA GLN A 80 -19.87 -36.96 -11.72
C GLN A 80 -19.77 -35.48 -11.36
N LEU A 81 -18.55 -34.95 -11.34
CA LEU A 81 -18.27 -33.58 -10.89
C LEU A 81 -18.20 -32.55 -12.04
N LYS A 82 -18.59 -32.92 -13.26
CA LYS A 82 -18.52 -32.02 -14.42
C LYS A 82 -19.28 -30.70 -14.23
N ASN A 83 -20.29 -30.67 -13.36
CA ASN A 83 -21.09 -29.48 -13.08
C ASN A 83 -20.89 -28.93 -11.66
N VAL A 84 -19.88 -29.42 -10.94
CA VAL A 84 -19.61 -29.09 -9.53
C VAL A 84 -18.12 -28.84 -9.33
N ALA A 85 -17.78 -27.76 -8.63
CA ALA A 85 -16.40 -27.47 -8.25
C ALA A 85 -16.29 -27.18 -6.76
N ALA A 86 -15.24 -27.71 -6.12
CA ALA A 86 -14.85 -27.30 -4.78
C ALA A 86 -14.09 -25.98 -4.81
N VAL A 87 -14.50 -25.04 -3.97
CA VAL A 87 -13.99 -23.67 -3.98
C VAL A 87 -13.56 -23.20 -2.60
N ALA A 88 -12.55 -22.35 -2.60
CA ALA A 88 -12.14 -21.55 -1.47
C ALA A 88 -12.83 -20.19 -1.61
N ILE A 89 -13.35 -19.70 -0.50
CA ILE A 89 -14.04 -18.42 -0.43
C ILE A 89 -13.20 -17.52 0.46
N HIS A 90 -12.91 -16.33 -0.04
CA HIS A 90 -12.19 -15.28 0.67
C HIS A 90 -13.10 -14.07 0.80
N ALA A 91 -13.17 -13.51 1.99
CA ALA A 91 -13.86 -12.26 2.25
C ALA A 91 -13.07 -11.45 3.27
N GLU A 92 -13.29 -10.15 3.27
CA GLU A 92 -12.84 -9.28 4.33
C GLU A 92 -14.07 -8.81 5.10
N LEU A 93 -14.11 -9.07 6.41
CA LEU A 93 -15.12 -8.52 7.30
C LEU A 93 -14.71 -7.10 7.70
N PRO A 94 -15.44 -6.05 7.26
CA PRO A 94 -15.09 -4.69 7.59
C PRO A 94 -15.16 -4.44 9.11
N PRO A 95 -14.36 -3.50 9.64
CA PRO A 95 -14.52 -3.07 11.02
C PRO A 95 -15.95 -2.53 11.22
N PHE A 96 -16.51 -2.79 12.40
CA PHE A 96 -17.87 -2.39 12.79
C PHE A 96 -19.03 -2.97 11.99
N ALA A 97 -18.76 -3.92 11.07
CA ALA A 97 -19.80 -4.63 10.36
C ALA A 97 -20.81 -5.27 11.34
N LYS A 98 -22.10 -5.08 11.05
CA LYS A 98 -23.20 -5.54 11.91
C LYS A 98 -23.89 -6.75 11.30
N PRO A 99 -24.48 -7.64 12.13
CA PRO A 99 -25.27 -8.76 11.62
C PRO A 99 -26.34 -8.29 10.63
N GLY A 100 -26.50 -9.02 9.53
CA GLY A 100 -27.40 -8.70 8.43
C GLY A 100 -26.81 -7.79 7.34
N GLN A 101 -25.64 -7.19 7.54
CA GLN A 101 -24.98 -6.41 6.48
C GLN A 101 -24.34 -7.34 5.44
N PRO A 102 -24.45 -7.01 4.14
CA PRO A 102 -23.78 -7.77 3.11
C PRO A 102 -22.29 -7.41 3.02
N ILE A 103 -21.46 -8.38 2.64
CA ILE A 103 -20.04 -8.20 2.30
C ILE A 103 -19.73 -8.90 0.97
N ASP A 104 -18.75 -8.37 0.27
CA ASP A 104 -18.25 -8.96 -0.97
C ASP A 104 -17.41 -10.19 -0.70
N ILE A 105 -17.49 -11.16 -1.61
CA ILE A 105 -16.67 -12.38 -1.54
C ILE A 105 -15.99 -12.67 -2.87
N THR A 106 -14.82 -13.28 -2.78
CA THR A 106 -14.08 -13.84 -3.91
C THR A 106 -14.06 -15.36 -3.77
N VAL A 107 -14.36 -16.04 -4.86
CA VAL A 107 -14.47 -17.49 -4.92
C VAL A 107 -13.46 -18.02 -5.92
N SER A 108 -12.63 -18.96 -5.48
CA SER A 108 -11.55 -19.53 -6.29
C SER A 108 -11.65 -21.05 -6.29
N SER A 109 -11.48 -21.66 -7.46
CA SER A 109 -11.40 -23.12 -7.57
C SER A 109 -10.20 -23.65 -6.77
N VAL A 110 -10.43 -24.64 -5.90
CA VAL A 110 -9.37 -25.35 -5.16
C VAL A 110 -8.87 -26.55 -5.95
N GLY A 111 -9.76 -27.17 -6.71
CA GLY A 111 -9.45 -28.32 -7.54
C GLY A 111 -8.96 -27.93 -8.93
N ASN A 112 -9.52 -28.62 -9.91
CA ASN A 112 -9.09 -28.58 -11.30
C ASN A 112 -10.23 -28.21 -12.25
N ALA A 113 -11.24 -27.51 -11.73
CA ALA A 113 -12.28 -26.89 -12.54
C ALA A 113 -11.66 -25.96 -13.59
N VAL A 114 -12.14 -26.09 -14.83
CA VAL A 114 -11.66 -25.32 -15.99
C VAL A 114 -12.21 -23.89 -15.94
N SER A 115 -13.44 -23.71 -15.44
CA SER A 115 -14.05 -22.41 -15.27
C SER A 115 -15.15 -22.46 -14.22
N LEU A 116 -15.30 -21.35 -13.47
CA LEU A 116 -16.41 -21.12 -12.55
C LEU A 116 -17.57 -20.31 -13.17
N ARG A 117 -17.48 -20.01 -14.47
CA ARG A 117 -18.47 -19.16 -15.16
C ARG A 117 -19.85 -19.83 -15.15
N GLY A 118 -20.88 -19.03 -14.87
CA GLY A 118 -22.26 -19.49 -14.82
C GLY A 118 -22.60 -20.32 -13.58
N GLY A 119 -21.62 -20.56 -12.71
CA GLY A 119 -21.84 -21.28 -11.47
C GLY A 119 -22.55 -20.45 -10.41
N SER A 120 -23.17 -21.15 -9.47
CA SER A 120 -23.71 -20.61 -8.22
C SER A 120 -23.01 -21.25 -7.03
N LEU A 121 -22.53 -20.42 -6.11
CA LEU A 121 -22.01 -20.85 -4.83
C LEU A 121 -23.17 -21.26 -3.93
N LEU A 122 -23.12 -22.51 -3.45
CA LEU A 122 -24.01 -22.99 -2.40
C LEU A 122 -23.64 -22.39 -1.05
N MET A 123 -24.63 -22.30 -0.16
CA MET A 123 -24.47 -21.73 1.18
C MET A 123 -23.24 -22.33 1.90
N ALA A 124 -22.32 -21.46 2.29
CA ALA A 124 -21.05 -21.86 2.91
C ALA A 124 -20.68 -20.90 4.05
N PRO A 125 -20.29 -21.41 5.23
CA PRO A 125 -19.86 -20.57 6.34
C PRO A 125 -18.45 -20.00 6.11
N LEU A 126 -18.27 -18.73 6.44
CA LEU A 126 -16.98 -18.05 6.44
C LEU A 126 -16.46 -17.89 7.86
N ARG A 127 -15.24 -18.35 8.09
CA ARG A 127 -14.61 -18.39 9.40
C ARG A 127 -13.45 -17.42 9.53
N GLY A 128 -13.30 -16.85 10.72
CA GLY A 128 -12.11 -16.08 11.09
C GLY A 128 -10.95 -16.99 11.50
N ALA A 129 -9.81 -16.38 11.82
CA ALA A 129 -8.61 -17.09 12.31
C ALA A 129 -8.82 -17.81 13.66
N ASP A 130 -9.84 -17.40 14.42
CA ASP A 130 -10.30 -18.03 15.67
C ASP A 130 -11.19 -19.27 15.43
N GLY A 131 -11.46 -19.61 14.16
CA GLY A 131 -12.30 -20.74 13.76
C GLY A 131 -13.81 -20.51 13.89
N GLN A 132 -14.23 -19.33 14.34
CA GLN A 132 -15.63 -18.96 14.51
C GLN A 132 -16.25 -18.51 13.19
N VAL A 133 -17.56 -18.76 13.00
CA VAL A 133 -18.29 -18.31 11.82
C VAL A 133 -18.72 -16.85 12.01
N TYR A 134 -18.31 -16.00 11.08
CA TYR A 134 -18.64 -14.57 11.09
C TYR A 134 -19.61 -14.16 9.99
N ALA A 135 -19.66 -14.89 8.88
CA ALA A 135 -20.56 -14.61 7.77
C ALA A 135 -20.97 -15.90 7.06
N ILE A 136 -22.10 -15.86 6.35
CA ILE A 136 -22.58 -16.93 5.47
C ILE A 136 -22.53 -16.45 4.04
N ALA A 137 -21.84 -17.20 3.18
CA ALA A 137 -21.64 -16.90 1.76
C ALA A 137 -22.57 -17.71 0.86
N GLN A 138 -23.13 -17.09 -0.17
CA GLN A 138 -24.03 -17.67 -1.17
C GLN A 138 -24.13 -16.74 -2.39
N GLY A 139 -24.33 -17.31 -3.58
CA GLY A 139 -24.85 -16.55 -4.71
C GLY A 139 -24.22 -16.89 -6.06
N ASN A 140 -24.63 -16.15 -7.09
CA ASN A 140 -24.21 -16.39 -8.47
C ASN A 140 -22.84 -15.75 -8.73
N LEU A 141 -21.94 -16.49 -9.37
CA LEU A 141 -20.58 -16.03 -9.62
C LEU A 141 -20.52 -15.14 -10.86
N ILE A 142 -19.85 -14.00 -10.69
CA ILE A 142 -19.43 -13.14 -11.79
C ILE A 142 -17.96 -13.44 -12.06
N VAL A 143 -17.67 -14.08 -13.20
CA VAL A 143 -16.31 -14.43 -13.62
C VAL A 143 -15.88 -13.47 -14.72
N GLY A 144 -14.82 -12.71 -14.45
CA GLY A 144 -14.21 -11.83 -15.45
C GLY A 144 -13.29 -12.62 -16.36
N GLY A 145 -13.49 -12.51 -17.68
CA GLY A 145 -12.59 -13.09 -18.67
C GLY A 145 -13.26 -13.80 -19.82
N PHE A 146 -12.58 -13.88 -20.96
CA PHE A 146 -12.94 -14.67 -22.13
C PHE A 146 -11.80 -15.65 -22.41
N GLY A 147 -12.11 -16.95 -22.32
CA GLY A 147 -11.26 -18.02 -22.83
C GLY A 147 -11.90 -18.59 -24.09
N ALA A 148 -11.25 -18.42 -25.24
CA ALA A 148 -11.64 -19.08 -26.48
C ALA A 148 -10.53 -20.06 -26.87
N GLN A 149 -10.90 -21.32 -27.08
CA GLN A 149 -9.99 -22.35 -27.58
C GLN A 149 -10.40 -22.72 -29.01
N GLY A 150 -9.53 -22.44 -29.98
CA GLY A 150 -9.68 -22.88 -31.35
C GLY A 150 -9.50 -24.39 -31.48
N LYS A 151 -10.16 -24.98 -32.47
CA LYS A 151 -10.05 -26.43 -32.80
C LYS A 151 -8.64 -26.81 -33.28
N ASP A 152 -7.83 -25.82 -33.62
CA ASP A 152 -6.42 -25.87 -34.01
C ASP A 152 -5.45 -25.85 -32.82
N GLY A 153 -5.96 -25.70 -31.59
CA GLY A 153 -5.16 -25.62 -30.37
C GLY A 153 -4.82 -24.19 -29.92
N SER A 154 -5.19 -23.17 -30.69
CA SER A 154 -4.97 -21.77 -30.35
C SER A 154 -5.80 -21.37 -29.13
N ARG A 155 -5.19 -20.72 -28.13
CA ARG A 155 -5.89 -20.24 -26.92
C ARG A 155 -5.73 -18.73 -26.77
N VAL A 156 -6.84 -18.02 -26.67
CA VAL A 156 -6.87 -16.63 -26.19
C VAL A 156 -7.53 -16.65 -24.83
N SER A 157 -6.77 -16.38 -23.77
CA SER A 157 -7.29 -16.23 -22.42
C SER A 157 -7.03 -14.82 -21.94
N VAL A 158 -8.09 -14.02 -21.85
CA VAL A 158 -8.06 -12.75 -21.12
C VAL A 158 -8.67 -13.02 -19.74
N ASN A 159 -7.89 -12.82 -18.67
CA ASN A 159 -8.20 -13.14 -17.27
C ASN A 159 -8.23 -14.63 -16.91
N VAL A 160 -8.38 -14.91 -15.60
CA VAL A 160 -8.33 -16.25 -14.98
C VAL A 160 -9.76 -16.77 -14.76
N PRO A 161 -10.25 -17.74 -15.56
CA PRO A 161 -11.65 -18.19 -15.50
C PRO A 161 -12.00 -19.07 -14.29
N SER A 162 -11.01 -19.42 -13.46
CA SER A 162 -11.14 -20.22 -12.25
C SER A 162 -11.38 -19.38 -10.98
N VAL A 163 -11.53 -18.06 -11.13
CA VAL A 163 -11.83 -17.12 -10.04
C VAL A 163 -13.08 -16.32 -10.40
N GLY A 164 -13.99 -16.17 -9.45
CA GLY A 164 -15.19 -15.34 -9.57
C GLY A 164 -15.40 -14.46 -8.36
N ARG A 165 -16.15 -13.37 -8.52
CA ARG A 165 -16.59 -12.51 -7.42
C ARG A 165 -18.10 -12.61 -7.28
N ILE A 166 -18.59 -12.53 -6.04
CA ILE A 166 -20.01 -12.37 -5.75
C ILE A 166 -20.13 -11.08 -4.91
N PRO A 167 -20.49 -9.95 -5.55
CA PRO A 167 -20.75 -8.72 -4.82
C PRO A 167 -21.91 -8.93 -3.85
N ASN A 168 -21.79 -8.44 -2.61
CA ASN A 168 -22.76 -8.67 -1.54
C ASN A 168 -23.09 -10.17 -1.33
N GLY A 169 -22.12 -11.04 -1.64
CA GLY A 169 -22.31 -12.49 -1.67
C GLY A 169 -22.21 -13.18 -0.32
N ALA A 170 -21.92 -12.45 0.76
CA ALA A 170 -22.04 -13.00 2.11
C ALA A 170 -22.80 -12.05 3.03
N THR A 171 -23.50 -12.60 4.01
CA THR A 171 -24.19 -11.85 5.06
C THR A 171 -23.47 -12.05 6.38
N VAL A 172 -23.21 -10.97 7.11
CA VAL A 172 -22.60 -11.01 8.43
C VAL A 172 -23.56 -11.65 9.43
N GLU A 173 -23.10 -12.65 10.16
CA GLU A 173 -23.84 -13.33 11.24
C GLU A 173 -23.39 -12.86 12.61
N ARG A 174 -22.11 -12.50 12.74
CA ARG A 174 -21.49 -12.15 14.01
C ARG A 174 -20.70 -10.85 13.88
N ALA A 175 -20.98 -9.91 14.78
CA ALA A 175 -20.16 -8.71 14.92
C ALA A 175 -18.79 -9.07 15.52
N LEU A 176 -17.77 -8.29 15.14
CA LEU A 176 -16.50 -8.31 15.83
C LEU A 176 -16.65 -7.76 17.26
N PRO A 177 -15.82 -8.22 18.22
CA PRO A 177 -15.76 -7.61 19.54
C PRO A 177 -15.57 -6.09 19.43
N ASP A 178 -16.38 -5.34 20.17
CA ASP A 178 -16.37 -3.88 20.08
C ASP A 178 -15.11 -3.32 20.74
N VAL A 179 -14.28 -2.67 19.93
CA VAL A 179 -13.04 -2.02 20.38
C VAL A 179 -13.35 -0.79 21.25
N PHE A 180 -14.56 -0.24 21.14
CA PHE A 180 -14.99 0.96 21.86
C PHE A 180 -15.83 0.68 23.10
N SER A 181 -16.20 -0.57 23.38
CA SER A 181 -16.94 -0.93 24.59
C SER A 181 -16.05 -1.01 25.84
N GLY A 182 -14.73 -0.94 25.67
CA GLY A 182 -13.77 -0.91 26.78
C GLY A 182 -13.59 0.48 27.36
N GLY A 183 -13.50 0.58 28.69
CA GLY A 183 -12.98 1.77 29.37
C GLY A 183 -11.46 1.90 29.15
N GLY A 184 -10.95 3.14 29.18
CA GLY A 184 -9.54 3.44 29.01
C GLY A 184 -9.23 4.23 27.74
N ASP A 185 -7.96 4.24 27.35
CA ASP A 185 -7.44 5.11 26.30
C ASP A 185 -7.81 4.61 24.90
N ILE A 186 -7.98 5.55 23.98
CA ILE A 186 -7.99 5.29 22.54
C ILE A 186 -6.55 5.29 22.06
N THR A 187 -6.15 4.26 21.34
CA THR A 187 -4.85 4.23 20.67
C THR A 187 -4.98 4.71 19.23
N LEU A 188 -4.03 5.53 18.79
CA LEU A 188 -3.85 5.97 17.42
C LEU A 188 -2.53 5.40 16.94
N ASN A 189 -2.56 4.65 15.83
CA ASN A 189 -1.40 4.02 15.23
C ASN A 189 -1.10 4.74 13.91
N LEU A 190 0.05 5.40 13.83
CA LEU A 190 0.52 6.04 12.61
C LEU A 190 0.73 5.01 11.49
N HIS A 191 0.48 5.42 10.24
CA HIS A 191 0.76 4.58 9.08
C HIS A 191 2.26 4.34 8.86
N LYS A 192 3.10 5.27 9.33
CA LYS A 192 4.56 5.23 9.25
C LYS A 192 5.16 5.57 10.60
N ASN A 193 6.22 4.86 10.98
CA ASN A 193 7.00 5.17 12.17
C ASN A 193 7.72 6.51 11.99
N ASP A 194 7.46 7.47 12.89
CA ASP A 194 8.18 8.73 12.98
C ASP A 194 7.95 9.40 14.35
N PHE A 195 9.01 9.40 15.18
CA PHE A 195 9.01 10.03 16.49
C PHE A 195 8.69 11.53 16.45
N THR A 196 9.07 12.24 15.38
CA THR A 196 8.77 13.66 15.22
C THR A 196 7.27 13.87 15.00
N THR A 197 6.66 13.08 14.11
CA THR A 197 5.21 13.11 13.89
C THR A 197 4.45 12.73 15.15
N VAL A 198 4.87 11.67 15.87
CA VAL A 198 4.26 11.27 17.15
C VAL A 198 4.30 12.42 18.17
N SER A 199 5.47 13.04 18.38
CA SER A 199 5.63 14.14 19.33
C SER A 199 4.72 15.33 18.98
N ARG A 200 4.64 15.70 17.70
CA ARG A 200 3.76 16.77 17.22
C ARG A 200 2.28 16.41 17.33
N MET A 201 1.91 15.16 17.12
CA MET A 201 0.55 14.67 17.32
C MET A 201 0.13 14.75 18.78
N VAL A 202 0.99 14.34 19.71
CA VAL A 202 0.73 14.51 21.15
C VAL A 202 0.55 15.98 21.51
N ALA A 203 1.41 16.87 21.00
CA ALA A 203 1.29 18.31 21.25
C ALA A 203 -0.03 18.88 20.69
N ALA A 204 -0.40 18.53 19.46
CA ALA A 204 -1.67 18.95 18.86
C ALA A 204 -2.87 18.49 19.69
N LEU A 205 -2.88 17.23 20.12
CA LEU A 205 -3.94 16.65 20.94
C LEU A 205 -4.03 17.33 22.31
N ASN A 206 -2.90 17.54 22.99
CA ASN A 206 -2.88 18.24 24.28
C ASN A 206 -3.35 19.70 24.15
N ASN A 207 -3.00 20.39 23.07
CA ASN A 207 -3.48 21.74 22.81
C ASN A 207 -5.00 21.80 22.57
N ALA A 208 -5.57 20.78 21.92
CA ALA A 208 -6.99 20.74 21.57
C ALA A 208 -7.90 20.24 22.71
N PHE A 209 -7.37 19.37 23.58
CA PHE A 209 -8.16 18.63 24.58
C PHE A 209 -7.68 18.82 26.03
N GLY A 210 -6.60 19.58 26.26
CA GLY A 210 -6.02 19.84 27.57
C GLY A 210 -4.70 19.08 27.81
N GLU A 211 -3.86 19.62 28.69
CA GLU A 211 -2.60 18.97 29.05
C GLU A 211 -2.84 17.56 29.61
N GLY A 212 -2.05 16.59 29.13
CA GLY A 212 -2.15 15.20 29.54
C GLY A 212 -3.28 14.41 28.85
N ALA A 213 -4.02 15.01 27.90
CA ALA A 213 -5.03 14.30 27.12
C ALA A 213 -4.43 13.19 26.23
N ALA A 214 -3.18 13.35 25.77
CA ALA A 214 -2.49 12.37 24.96
C ALA A 214 -1.04 12.14 25.44
N ARG A 215 -0.55 10.92 25.20
CA ARG A 215 0.84 10.53 25.46
C ARG A 215 1.38 9.61 24.37
N ALA A 216 2.67 9.76 24.06
CA ALA A 216 3.37 8.84 23.16
C ALA A 216 3.66 7.53 23.91
N ILE A 217 3.37 6.39 23.27
CA ILE A 217 3.75 5.07 23.77
C ILE A 217 5.05 4.61 23.09
N ASP A 218 5.14 4.78 21.77
CA ASP A 218 6.30 4.45 20.95
C ASP A 218 6.32 5.32 19.66
N GLY A 219 7.19 5.01 18.70
CA GLY A 219 7.34 5.77 17.43
C GLY A 219 6.17 5.65 16.44
N VAL A 220 5.16 4.84 16.74
CA VAL A 220 3.97 4.60 15.93
C VAL A 220 2.68 4.85 16.72
N THR A 221 2.71 4.71 18.04
CA THR A 221 1.51 4.62 18.88
C THR A 221 1.36 5.84 19.80
N VAL A 222 0.21 6.51 19.70
CA VAL A 222 -0.23 7.58 20.62
C VAL A 222 -1.46 7.11 21.38
N ALA A 223 -1.43 7.17 22.71
CA ALA A 223 -2.58 6.91 23.55
C ALA A 223 -3.28 8.22 23.93
N VAL A 224 -4.60 8.26 23.78
CA VAL A 224 -5.46 9.42 24.08
C VAL A 224 -6.48 9.04 25.13
N ASN A 225 -6.51 9.78 26.22
CA ASN A 225 -7.48 9.58 27.29
C ASN A 225 -8.88 9.82 26.73
N ALA A 226 -9.75 8.83 26.87
CA ALA A 226 -11.10 8.89 26.33
C ALA A 226 -12.16 8.67 27.40
N PRO A 227 -13.33 9.32 27.29
CA PRO A 227 -14.47 9.04 28.16
C PRO A 227 -14.87 7.55 28.12
N SER A 228 -15.43 7.08 29.23
CA SER A 228 -16.04 5.74 29.32
C SER A 228 -17.38 5.67 28.58
N ASP A 229 -18.05 6.82 28.39
CA ASP A 229 -19.29 6.89 27.62
C ASP A 229 -19.02 6.67 26.12
N PRO A 230 -19.64 5.66 25.47
CA PRO A 230 -19.40 5.37 24.05
C PRO A 230 -19.78 6.52 23.11
N GLY A 231 -20.82 7.29 23.42
CA GLY A 231 -21.27 8.42 22.60
C GLY A 231 -20.24 9.55 22.62
N ALA A 232 -19.78 9.94 23.81
CA ALA A 232 -18.73 10.93 24.00
C ALA A 232 -17.40 10.48 23.38
N ARG A 233 -17.10 9.17 23.40
CA ARG A 233 -15.93 8.58 22.75
C ARG A 233 -15.95 8.76 21.23
N ILE A 234 -17.09 8.49 20.58
CA ILE A 234 -17.27 8.74 19.14
C ILE A 234 -17.12 10.24 18.83
N GLY A 235 -17.71 11.12 19.65
CA GLY A 235 -17.56 12.56 19.49
C GLY A 235 -16.11 13.04 19.62
N LEU A 236 -15.35 12.47 20.56
CA LEU A 236 -13.92 12.75 20.71
C LEU A 236 -13.13 12.29 19.47
N LEU A 237 -13.36 11.07 18.98
CA LEU A 237 -12.72 10.55 17.77
C LEU A 237 -12.97 11.43 16.55
N ALA A 238 -14.21 11.85 16.32
CA ALA A 238 -14.55 12.74 15.22
C ALA A 238 -13.79 14.07 15.28
N ARG A 239 -13.52 14.58 16.49
CA ARG A 239 -12.70 15.80 16.67
C ARG A 239 -11.22 15.52 16.46
N ILE A 240 -10.70 14.40 16.96
CA ILE A 240 -9.32 13.96 16.78
C ILE A 240 -9.00 13.78 15.29
N GLU A 241 -9.84 13.07 14.54
CA GLU A 241 -9.63 12.75 13.13
C GLU A 241 -9.51 13.99 12.23
N ASN A 242 -10.15 15.10 12.62
CA ASN A 242 -10.11 16.36 11.89
C ASN A 242 -9.06 17.34 12.41
N LEU A 243 -8.32 16.99 13.46
CA LEU A 243 -7.21 17.81 13.94
C LEU A 243 -6.05 17.77 12.94
N GLU A 244 -5.44 18.91 12.71
CA GLU A 244 -4.37 19.07 11.73
C GLU A 244 -3.02 19.26 12.43
N LEU A 245 -1.97 18.67 11.86
CA LEU A 245 -0.60 18.84 12.32
C LEU A 245 0.36 18.77 11.13
N THR A 246 1.51 19.44 11.24
CA THR A 246 2.59 19.29 10.25
C THR A 246 3.43 18.06 10.61
N PRO A 247 3.40 16.97 9.82
CA PRO A 247 4.18 15.77 10.13
C PRO A 247 5.67 16.05 10.08
N GLY A 248 6.47 15.16 10.67
CA GLY A 248 7.91 15.16 10.50
C GLY A 248 8.28 15.03 9.03
N SER A 249 9.43 15.58 8.65
CA SER A 249 9.92 15.45 7.28
C SER A 249 10.14 13.98 6.95
N ALA A 250 9.53 13.50 5.87
CA ALA A 250 9.73 12.14 5.39
C ALA A 250 11.23 11.87 5.15
N PRO A 251 11.70 10.63 5.38
CA PRO A 251 13.08 10.28 5.04
C PRO A 251 13.34 10.49 3.56
N ALA A 252 14.56 10.88 3.23
CA ALA A 252 15.02 10.95 1.86
C ALA A 252 14.90 9.56 1.21
N LYS A 253 14.12 9.42 0.13
CA LYS A 253 13.87 8.13 -0.53
C LYS A 253 13.91 8.26 -2.05
N VAL A 254 14.47 7.25 -2.69
CA VAL A 254 14.55 7.09 -4.15
C VAL A 254 13.89 5.76 -4.49
N VAL A 255 12.86 5.79 -5.33
CA VAL A 255 12.16 4.59 -5.80
C VAL A 255 12.46 4.37 -7.27
N VAL A 256 12.93 3.19 -7.63
CA VAL A 256 13.27 2.83 -9.02
C VAL A 256 12.47 1.62 -9.45
N ASN A 257 11.73 1.74 -10.55
CA ASN A 257 11.05 0.61 -11.17
C ASN A 257 11.99 -0.09 -12.15
N SER A 258 12.42 -1.29 -11.80
CA SER A 258 13.39 -2.10 -12.55
C SER A 258 12.94 -2.46 -13.97
N ARG A 259 11.63 -2.56 -14.19
CA ARG A 259 11.04 -2.92 -15.50
C ARG A 259 10.91 -1.73 -16.44
N THR A 260 10.52 -0.58 -15.91
CA THR A 260 10.18 0.61 -16.72
C THR A 260 11.30 1.65 -16.74
N GLY A 261 12.27 1.58 -15.81
CA GLY A 261 13.28 2.61 -15.61
C GLY A 261 12.75 3.90 -14.99
N THR A 262 11.50 3.91 -14.51
CA THR A 262 10.91 5.08 -13.85
C THR A 262 11.58 5.30 -12.50
N VAL A 263 12.08 6.51 -12.25
CA VAL A 263 12.67 6.91 -10.96
C VAL A 263 11.85 8.02 -10.32
N VAL A 264 11.54 7.86 -9.04
CA VAL A 264 10.86 8.85 -8.22
C VAL A 264 11.79 9.28 -7.09
N ILE A 265 12.07 10.58 -7.00
CA ILE A 265 13.02 11.17 -6.05
C ILE A 265 12.25 11.96 -5.00
N GLY A 266 12.47 11.65 -3.73
CA GLY A 266 11.87 12.36 -2.60
C GLY A 266 12.54 13.71 -2.31
N ALA A 267 11.82 14.60 -1.63
CA ALA A 267 12.20 16.01 -1.43
C ALA A 267 13.47 16.27 -0.57
N GLN A 268 14.07 15.25 0.05
CA GLN A 268 15.24 15.39 0.93
C GLN A 268 16.47 14.61 0.46
N VAL A 269 16.45 14.09 -0.77
CA VAL A 269 17.57 13.32 -1.31
C VAL A 269 18.76 14.23 -1.61
N ARG A 270 19.93 13.87 -1.09
CA ARG A 270 21.19 14.58 -1.32
C ARG A 270 22.26 13.63 -1.85
N VAL A 271 23.07 14.13 -2.77
CA VAL A 271 24.21 13.42 -3.33
C VAL A 271 25.49 14.19 -2.97
N GLY A 272 26.40 13.54 -2.28
CA GLY A 272 27.73 14.04 -1.95
C GLY A 272 28.75 13.75 -3.06
N ALA A 273 29.97 14.26 -2.87
CA ALA A 273 31.06 14.04 -3.82
C ALA A 273 31.38 12.53 -3.99
N ALA A 274 31.38 12.07 -5.24
CA ALA A 274 31.70 10.69 -5.60
C ALA A 274 32.10 10.59 -7.07
N ALA A 275 32.97 9.63 -7.38
CA ALA A 275 33.28 9.25 -8.75
C ALA A 275 32.90 7.79 -8.96
N ILE A 276 32.09 7.51 -9.98
CA ILE A 276 31.61 6.17 -10.32
C ILE A 276 31.91 5.90 -11.78
N SER A 277 32.52 4.75 -12.04
CA SER A 277 32.69 4.20 -13.38
C SER A 277 31.86 2.93 -13.48
N HIS A 278 30.89 2.91 -14.40
CA HIS A 278 30.03 1.75 -14.64
C HIS A 278 29.80 1.57 -16.15
N GLY A 279 30.21 0.42 -16.69
CA GLY A 279 30.21 0.20 -18.14
C GLY A 279 31.15 1.17 -18.86
N SER A 280 30.66 1.86 -19.91
CA SER A 280 31.39 2.92 -20.61
C SER A 280 31.15 4.32 -20.03
N LEU A 281 30.41 4.43 -18.92
CA LEU A 281 30.02 5.70 -18.32
C LEU A 281 30.87 6.00 -17.08
N THR A 282 31.59 7.13 -17.10
CA THR A 282 32.24 7.69 -15.90
C THR A 282 31.47 8.92 -15.44
N VAL A 283 30.97 8.91 -14.21
CA VAL A 283 30.29 10.03 -13.56
C VAL A 283 31.17 10.55 -12.44
N THR A 284 31.58 11.82 -12.48
CA THR A 284 32.34 12.48 -11.39
C THR A 284 31.53 13.64 -10.84
N ILE A 285 31.30 13.62 -9.53
CA ILE A 285 30.59 14.65 -8.76
C ILE A 285 31.62 15.35 -7.88
N ASN A 286 31.94 16.60 -8.23
CA ASN A 286 32.84 17.44 -7.44
C ASN A 286 32.03 18.51 -6.70
N GLU A 287 32.28 18.64 -5.39
CA GLU A 287 31.71 19.67 -4.54
C GLU A 287 32.80 20.72 -4.25
N ASN A 288 32.61 21.94 -4.76
CA ASN A 288 33.54 23.05 -4.53
C ASN A 288 32.86 24.13 -3.68
N ALA A 289 33.57 24.64 -2.67
CA ALA A 289 33.13 25.83 -1.93
C ALA A 289 33.57 27.08 -2.71
N ASN A 290 32.62 27.90 -3.15
CA ASN A 290 32.93 29.19 -3.75
C ASN A 290 32.80 30.27 -2.67
N VAL A 291 33.85 31.06 -2.48
CA VAL A 291 33.89 32.11 -1.45
C VAL A 291 33.64 33.44 -2.15
N SER A 292 32.44 34.01 -1.94
CA SER A 292 32.15 35.37 -2.37
C SER A 292 32.61 36.33 -1.28
N GLN A 293 33.82 36.87 -1.44
CA GLN A 293 34.36 37.89 -0.56
C GLN A 293 34.24 39.27 -1.24
N PRO A 294 33.35 40.15 -0.75
CA PRO A 294 33.27 41.52 -1.22
C PRO A 294 34.60 42.25 -1.00
N GLY A 295 34.94 43.20 -1.89
CA GLY A 295 36.20 43.95 -1.82
C GLY A 295 36.39 44.69 -0.49
N ALA A 296 37.65 44.93 -0.10
CA ALA A 296 37.96 45.64 1.14
C ALA A 296 37.24 47.00 1.19
N PHE A 297 36.67 47.35 2.36
CA PHE A 297 35.83 48.54 2.62
C PHE A 297 34.40 48.52 2.07
N SER A 298 33.92 47.43 1.44
CA SER A 298 32.55 47.35 0.91
C SER A 298 31.45 47.13 1.97
N GLY A 299 31.83 46.87 3.24
CA GLY A 299 30.88 46.57 4.32
C GLY A 299 30.11 45.26 4.16
N GLY A 300 30.38 44.47 3.12
CA GLY A 300 29.75 43.17 2.89
C GLY A 300 30.39 42.05 3.70
N GLN A 301 29.59 41.07 4.13
CA GLN A 301 30.09 39.86 4.80
C GLN A 301 30.47 38.82 3.76
N THR A 302 31.61 38.15 3.95
CA THR A 302 32.00 36.99 3.14
C THR A 302 30.96 35.89 3.34
N VAL A 303 30.36 35.42 2.24
CA VAL A 303 29.42 34.28 2.27
C VAL A 303 30.04 33.13 1.50
N VAL A 304 30.06 31.94 2.13
CA VAL A 304 30.47 30.69 1.48
C VAL A 304 29.24 30.12 0.78
N THR A 305 29.30 29.99 -0.54
CA THR A 305 28.23 29.41 -1.36
C THR A 305 28.69 28.09 -1.96
N PRO A 306 27.94 26.98 -1.81
CA PRO A 306 28.27 25.71 -2.46
C PRO A 306 28.14 25.82 -3.99
N GLN A 307 29.09 25.26 -4.74
CA GLN A 307 29.03 25.14 -6.20
C GLN A 307 29.51 23.74 -6.63
N SER A 308 28.70 23.01 -7.40
CA SER A 308 29.04 21.64 -7.80
C SER A 308 29.08 21.48 -9.32
N THR A 309 30.01 20.64 -9.78
CA THR A 309 30.22 20.35 -11.19
C THR A 309 30.15 18.84 -11.40
N ILE A 310 29.28 18.41 -12.32
CA ILE A 310 29.14 17.00 -12.72
C ILE A 310 29.77 16.83 -14.10
N THR A 311 30.68 15.87 -14.24
CA THR A 311 31.26 15.47 -15.53
C THR A 311 30.89 14.02 -15.82
N ALA A 312 30.18 13.79 -16.93
CA ALA A 312 29.89 12.47 -17.45
C ALA A 312 30.62 12.26 -18.78
N THR A 313 31.55 11.30 -18.84
CA THR A 313 32.29 10.94 -20.07
C THR A 313 31.86 9.56 -20.57
N ASN A 314 31.62 9.47 -21.88
CA ASN A 314 31.35 8.24 -22.61
C ASN A 314 32.38 8.14 -23.75
N ASP A 315 33.04 7.00 -23.91
CA ASP A 315 33.98 6.75 -25.02
C ASP A 315 33.28 6.61 -26.39
N GLY A 316 31.94 6.72 -26.42
CA GLY A 316 31.11 6.81 -27.63
C GLY A 316 30.73 8.24 -28.00
N SER A 317 30.97 8.62 -29.26
CA SER A 317 30.81 9.97 -29.81
C SER A 317 29.45 10.63 -29.53
N ARG A 318 29.44 11.65 -28.65
CA ARG A 318 28.71 12.94 -28.74
C ARG A 318 28.91 13.70 -27.42
N MET A 319 29.69 14.79 -27.48
CA MET A 319 29.92 15.67 -26.33
C MET A 319 28.71 16.60 -26.14
N PHE A 320 28.10 16.57 -24.95
CA PHE A 320 27.12 17.58 -24.51
C PHE A 320 27.65 18.31 -23.28
N LYS A 321 27.46 19.63 -23.25
CA LYS A 321 27.88 20.52 -22.16
C LYS A 321 26.73 20.63 -21.15
N PHE A 322 26.94 20.17 -19.94
CA PHE A 322 25.99 20.29 -18.82
C PHE A 322 26.33 21.52 -17.96
N ASN A 323 25.30 22.27 -17.57
CA ASN A 323 25.41 23.32 -16.56
C ASN A 323 24.93 22.70 -15.24
N GLY A 324 25.84 22.51 -14.29
CA GLY A 324 25.61 21.67 -13.11
C GLY A 324 24.73 22.28 -12.01
N GLY A 325 24.11 21.37 -11.27
CA GLY A 325 23.53 21.48 -9.93
C GLY A 325 23.58 20.11 -9.22
N THR A 326 23.50 20.07 -7.88
CA THR A 326 23.73 18.87 -7.04
C THR A 326 22.57 17.86 -6.97
N THR A 327 21.62 17.92 -7.90
CA THR A 327 20.37 17.16 -7.74
C THR A 327 20.50 15.75 -8.33
N LEU A 328 19.93 14.77 -7.62
CA LEU A 328 19.85 13.40 -8.13
C LEU A 328 19.08 13.33 -9.45
N ASP A 329 18.12 14.25 -9.65
CA ASP A 329 17.36 14.41 -10.90
C ASP A 329 18.29 14.64 -12.10
N GLU A 330 19.33 15.47 -11.97
CA GLU A 330 20.31 15.69 -13.04
C GLU A 330 21.12 14.44 -13.38
N ILE A 331 21.47 13.62 -12.38
CA ILE A 331 22.17 12.34 -12.57
C ILE A 331 21.28 11.37 -13.34
N VAL A 332 20.01 11.22 -12.92
CA VAL A 332 19.04 10.35 -13.59
C VAL A 332 18.81 10.81 -15.02
N HIS A 333 18.68 12.12 -15.25
CA HIS A 333 18.55 12.69 -16.60
C HIS A 333 19.80 12.45 -17.44
N ALA A 334 21.00 12.60 -16.89
CA ALA A 334 22.25 12.35 -17.60
C ALA A 334 22.38 10.88 -18.00
N VAL A 335 22.07 9.95 -17.09
CA VAL A 335 22.13 8.50 -17.35
C VAL A 335 21.08 8.10 -18.39
N ASN A 336 19.85 8.60 -18.28
CA ASN A 336 18.79 8.35 -19.26
C ASN A 336 19.12 8.94 -20.64
N ALA A 337 19.76 10.12 -20.70
CA ALA A 337 20.15 10.76 -21.95
C ALA A 337 21.28 10.01 -22.69
N VAL A 338 22.11 9.26 -21.96
CA VAL A 338 23.16 8.41 -22.52
C VAL A 338 22.62 7.05 -22.99
N GLY A 339 21.35 6.73 -22.71
CA GLY A 339 20.70 5.49 -23.14
C GLY A 339 21.13 4.26 -22.35
N ALA A 340 21.57 4.45 -21.10
CA ALA A 340 21.89 3.35 -20.19
C ALA A 340 20.63 2.50 -19.89
N ALA A 341 20.82 1.21 -19.65
CA ALA A 341 19.70 0.35 -19.28
C ALA A 341 19.19 0.70 -17.86
N PRO A 342 17.90 0.48 -17.56
CA PRO A 342 17.36 0.68 -16.20
C PRO A 342 18.18 -0.02 -15.10
N GLY A 343 18.76 -1.19 -15.40
CA GLY A 343 19.63 -1.91 -14.48
C GLY A 343 20.94 -1.18 -14.16
N ASP A 344 21.51 -0.47 -15.13
CA ASP A 344 22.76 0.29 -14.95
C ASP A 344 22.54 1.47 -14.00
N LEU A 345 21.38 2.12 -14.08
CA LEU A 345 21.01 3.21 -13.18
C LEU A 345 20.84 2.71 -11.74
N ILE A 346 20.20 1.54 -11.54
CA ILE A 346 20.08 0.93 -10.21
C ILE A 346 21.47 0.64 -9.64
N ALA A 347 22.37 0.06 -10.43
CA ALA A 347 23.73 -0.24 -10.00
C ALA A 347 24.52 1.02 -9.60
N ILE A 348 24.37 2.12 -10.34
CA ILE A 348 24.99 3.42 -10.00
C ILE A 348 24.43 3.96 -8.67
N LEU A 349 23.10 3.94 -8.49
CA LEU A 349 22.45 4.43 -7.26
C LEU A 349 22.81 3.57 -6.03
N GLU A 350 22.89 2.25 -6.20
CA GLU A 350 23.36 1.32 -5.17
C GLU A 350 24.82 1.58 -4.81
N ALA A 351 25.68 1.79 -5.81
CA ALA A 351 27.10 2.13 -5.58
C ALA A 351 27.27 3.47 -4.85
N LEU A 352 26.49 4.50 -5.21
CA LEU A 352 26.50 5.78 -4.47
C LEU A 352 26.05 5.60 -3.01
N LYS A 353 25.03 4.77 -2.77
CA LYS A 353 24.54 4.47 -1.41
C LYS A 353 25.58 3.71 -0.59
N GLN A 354 26.22 2.69 -1.17
CA GLN A 354 27.28 1.92 -0.51
C GLN A 354 28.52 2.77 -0.21
N ALA A 355 28.85 3.72 -1.09
CA ALA A 355 29.93 4.68 -0.88
C ALA A 355 29.61 5.78 0.14
N GLY A 356 28.37 5.84 0.67
CA GLY A 356 27.92 6.90 1.57
C GLY A 356 27.71 8.25 0.87
N ALA A 357 27.77 8.28 -0.46
CA ALA A 357 27.58 9.48 -1.27
C ALA A 357 26.10 9.76 -1.58
N LEU A 358 25.20 8.78 -1.43
CA LEU A 358 23.75 9.00 -1.52
C LEU A 358 23.12 8.96 -0.14
N SER A 359 22.61 10.10 0.32
CA SER A 359 21.85 10.22 1.56
C SER A 359 20.36 10.00 1.28
N ALA A 360 20.00 8.75 1.01
CA ALA A 360 18.60 8.33 0.82
C ALA A 360 18.42 6.81 1.02
N GLU A 361 17.21 6.42 1.37
CA GLU A 361 16.75 5.05 1.17
C GLU A 361 16.54 4.80 -0.33
N LEU A 362 16.98 3.63 -0.79
CA LEU A 362 16.80 3.17 -2.17
C LEU A 362 15.87 1.97 -2.15
N GLU A 363 14.76 2.05 -2.86
CA GLU A 363 13.76 0.98 -3.01
C GLU A 363 13.63 0.62 -4.50
N VAL A 364 13.68 -0.67 -4.81
CA VAL A 364 13.58 -1.20 -6.18
C VAL A 364 12.28 -2.01 -6.30
N ILE A 365 11.46 -1.68 -7.30
CA ILE A 365 10.14 -2.29 -7.56
C ILE A 365 10.00 -2.89 -8.96
#